data_AF-A0A418GBW8-F1
#
_entry.id   AF-A0A418GBW8-F1
#
_cell.length_a   1.000
_cell.length_b   1.000
_cell.length_c   1.000
_cell.angle_alpha   90.00
_cell.angle_beta   90.00
_cell.angle_gamma   90.00
#
_symmetry.space_group_name_H-M   'P 1'
#
loop_
_entity.id
_entity.type
_entity.pdbx_description
1 polymer ?
#
loop_
_entity_poly.entity_id
_entity_poly.type
_entity_poly.pdbx_seq_one_letter_code
_entity_poly.pdbx_strand_id
1 'polypeptide(L)' 'MKHDHFVVQSPDKPAQQLLLLFHGVGDNPVAMGEIGSWFAPLFPDALVV' A
#
# COMPACT_ATOMS: atom_id res chain seq x y z
N MET A 1 13.44 6.85 13.78
CA MET A 1 13.54 5.68 12.88
C MET A 1 12.82 6.04 11.60
N LYS A 2 13.47 5.92 10.44
CA LYS A 2 12.80 6.12 9.15
C LYS A 2 12.09 4.80 8.86
N HIS A 3 10.76 4.80 8.92
CA HIS A 3 10.00 3.64 8.46
C HIS A 3 9.92 3.76 6.94
N ASP A 4 10.71 2.94 6.25
CA ASP A 4 10.56 2.80 4.81
C ASP A 4 9.19 2.17 4.55
N HIS A 5 8.33 2.90 3.84
CA HIS A 5 7.01 2.45 3.41
C HIS A 5 6.96 2.52 1.89
N PHE A 6 6.15 1.67 1.29
CA PHE A 6 6.04 1.58 -0.16
C PHE A 6 4.61 1.88 -0.58
N VAL A 7 4.40 3.03 -1.23
CA VAL A 7 3.06 3.42 -1.68
C VAL A 7 2.78 2.77 -3.03
N VAL A 8 1.76 1.91 -3.07
CA VAL A 8 1.31 1.27 -4.30
C VAL A 8 0.31 2.15 -5.05
N GLN A 9 -0.61 2.78 -4.32
CA GLN A 9 -1.62 3.66 -4.87
C GLN A 9 -1.84 4.84 -3.93
N SER A 10 -1.83 6.05 -4.49
CA SER A 10 -2.30 7.25 -3.83
C SER A 10 -3.35 7.90 -4.75
N PRO A 11 -4.61 8.05 -4.31
CA PRO A 11 -5.66 8.62 -5.14
C PRO A 11 -5.49 10.14 -5.26
N ASP A 12 -5.97 10.72 -6.37
CA ASP A 12 -5.87 12.18 -6.62
C ASP A 12 -6.70 13.02 -5.65
N LYS A 13 -7.77 12.42 -5.09
CA LYS A 13 -8.64 13.02 -4.08
C LYS A 13 -8.27 12.50 -2.69
N PRO A 14 -8.71 13.16 -1.60
CA PRO A 14 -8.52 12.61 -0.25
C PRO A 14 -8.98 11.15 -0.18
N ALA A 15 -8.10 10.27 0.29
CA ALA A 15 -8.37 8.85 0.35
C ALA A 15 -9.60 8.58 1.24
N GLN A 16 -10.54 7.77 0.74
CA GLN A 16 -11.74 7.39 1.48
C GLN A 16 -11.49 6.18 2.40
N GLN A 17 -10.41 5.44 2.16
CA GLN A 17 -9.95 4.34 2.99
C GLN A 17 -8.43 4.20 2.95
N LEU A 18 -7.88 3.55 3.98
CA LEU A 18 -6.47 3.15 4.05
C LEU A 18 -6.39 1.62 4.06
N LEU A 19 -5.66 1.06 3.10
CA LEU A 19 -5.19 -0.33 3.13
C LEU A 19 -3.72 -0.30 3.50
N LEU A 20 -3.39 -0.88 4.65
CA LEU A 20 -2.03 -0.96 5.16
C LEU A 20 -1.57 -2.42 5.16
N LEU A 21 -0.54 -2.72 4.36
CA LEU A 21 0.05 -4.03 4.23
C LEU A 21 1.31 -4.13 5.10
N PHE A 22 1.42 -5.23 5.83
CA PHE A 22 2.58 -5.51 6.67
C PHE A 22 3.33 -6.71 6.11
N HIS A 23 4.64 -6.53 5.90
CA HIS A 23 5.51 -7.62 5.52
C HIS A 23 5.83 -8.52 6.74
N GLY A 24 6.25 -9.76 6.46
CA GLY A 24 6.72 -10.69 7.48
C GLY A 24 8.10 -10.32 8.03
N VAL A 25 8.49 -10.95 9.14
CA VAL A 25 9.84 -10.78 9.73
C VAL A 25 10.91 -11.19 8.71
N GLY A 26 11.90 -10.33 8.48
CA GLY A 26 13.02 -10.59 7.55
C GLY A 26 12.75 -10.24 6.09
N ASP A 27 11.54 -9.77 5.75
CA ASP A 27 11.19 -9.27 4.42
C ASP A 27 11.21 -7.73 4.37
N ASN A 28 10.86 -7.13 3.23
CA ASN A 28 10.86 -5.69 3.00
C ASN A 28 9.52 -5.18 2.44
N PRO A 29 9.18 -3.89 2.63
CA PRO A 29 7.90 -3.32 2.20
C PRO A 29 7.69 -3.32 0.66
N VAL A 30 8.75 -3.35 -0.15
CA VAL A 30 8.62 -3.39 -1.62
C VAL A 30 8.02 -4.72 -2.08
N ALA A 31 8.29 -5.82 -1.38
CA ALA A 31 7.70 -7.14 -1.68
C ALA A 31 6.17 -7.13 -1.54
N MET A 32 5.60 -6.23 -0.74
CA MET A 32 4.15 -6.07 -0.61
C MET A 32 3.51 -5.36 -1.82
N GLY A 33 4.32 -4.74 -2.68
CA GLY A 33 3.84 -3.98 -3.83
C GLY A 33 3.02 -4.81 -4.82
N GLU A 34 3.43 -6.05 -5.07
CA GLU A 34 2.69 -6.97 -5.96
C GLU A 34 1.31 -7.29 -5.39
N ILE A 35 1.23 -7.64 -4.10
CA ILE A 35 -0.02 -7.93 -3.42
C ILE A 35 -0.91 -6.68 -3.40
N GLY A 36 -0.36 -5.51 -3.08
CA GLY A 36 -1.09 -4.23 -3.08
C GLY A 36 -1.67 -3.88 -4.45
N SER A 37 -0.98 -4.26 -5.54
CA SER A 37 -1.44 -3.98 -6.90
C SER A 37 -2.73 -4.71 -7.27
N TRP A 38 -3.02 -5.85 -6.63
CA TRP A 38 -4.28 -6.57 -6.84
C TRP A 38 -5.47 -5.85 -6.21
N PHE A 39 -5.25 -5.08 -5.14
CA PHE A 39 -6.30 -4.32 -4.46
C PHE A 39 -6.54 -2.95 -5.08
N ALA A 40 -5.51 -2.30 -5.62
CA ALA A 40 -5.58 -0.99 -6.27
C ALA A 40 -6.80 -0.82 -7.22
N PRO A 41 -7.06 -1.70 -8.21
CA PRO A 41 -8.19 -1.54 -9.11
C PRO A 41 -9.56 -1.83 -8.45
N LEU A 42 -9.60 -2.58 -7.35
CA LEU A 42 -10.83 -2.91 -6.62
C LEU A 42 -11.25 -1.79 -5.68
N PHE A 43 -10.30 -0.94 -5.29
CA PHE A 43 -10.50 0.17 -4.36
C PHE A 43 -9.85 1.45 -4.89
N PRO A 44 -10.40 2.08 -5.94
CA PRO A 44 -9.73 3.18 -6.64
C PRO A 44 -9.53 4.45 -5.78
N ASP A 45 -10.35 4.65 -4.76
CA ASP A 45 -10.27 5.81 -3.85
C ASP A 45 -9.45 5.51 -2.57
N ALA A 46 -8.73 4.38 -2.53
CA ALA A 46 -7.93 3.97 -1.39
C ALA A 46 -6.49 4.46 -1.48
N LEU A 47 -5.93 4.85 -0.33
CA LEU A 47 -4.48 4.86 -0.14
C LEU A 47 -4.03 3.43 0.17
N VAL A 48 -3.17 2.84 -0.67
CA VAL A 48 -2.63 1.49 -0.50
C VAL A 48 -1.13 1.60 -0.22
N VAL A 49 -0.72 1.17 0.97
CA VAL A 49 0.63 1.33 1.53
C VAL A 49 1.14 0.00 2.09
#